data_AF-A0A3P3G0J9-F1
#
_entry.id   AF-A0A3P3G0J9-F1
#
_cell.length_a   1.000
_cell.length_b   1.000
_cell.length_c   1.000
_cell.angle_alpha   90.00
_cell.angle_beta   90.00
_cell.angle_gamma   90.00
#
_symmetry.space_group_name_H-M   'P 1'
#
loop_
_entity.id
_entity.type
_entity.pdbx_description
1 polymer ?
#
loop_
_entity_poly.entity_id
_entity_poly.type
_entity_poly.pdbx_seq_one_letter_code
_entity_poly.pdbx_strand_id
1 'polypeptide(L)'
;MALRDAFGLTYSGATEAGFSSYARALRELQCFIGDPVGSIDRAITDEPGFVMAHVFKGYLHGLATEREATAVAQSCHAAALPLAGTTRERAHVAALGHLAEGRWHEAARILEDIAIDDPLDALALQVGHQIDFFTGNARMLRDRIGRALPAWQKGMPGYHAILGMQAFGLEEMGDYARAERFGRQATAIEPRDGWAQHAVAHVMEMQSRQKDGIAWMRANPEAWTKDSFLKIHNWWHLALFHYDLGETDEVLKLYDGPIYGDRSTLALNMVDASAILWRLHLGGVDVGDRWAALAANWLPKAAAGNYAFNDAHAMMAFVGAGLEGPAQTLLDAQREAMHGHDDNAAFTRDVGHPLTFAIKAFGEGNYTEAVRLIRSIRPIAHRFGGSHAQRDVIDLTLIEAALRAGVRALARALTAERQLARPESPLSALFSRRAADLSEN
;
A
#
# COMPACT_ATOMS: atom_id res chain seq x y z
N MET A 1 -23.64 -6.06 -29.26
CA MET A 1 -24.61 -5.67 -28.21
C MET A 1 -23.88 -4.76 -27.23
N ALA A 2 -24.52 -3.74 -26.70
CA ALA A 2 -23.91 -2.85 -25.71
C ALA A 2 -24.97 -2.41 -24.69
N LEU A 3 -24.58 -2.34 -23.43
CA LEU A 3 -25.40 -1.87 -22.32
C LEU A 3 -24.95 -0.46 -21.92
N ARG A 4 -25.86 0.35 -21.37
CA ARG A 4 -25.54 1.66 -20.78
C ARG A 4 -25.98 1.67 -19.33
N ASP A 5 -25.09 2.04 -18.42
CA ASP A 5 -25.39 2.07 -16.99
C ASP A 5 -26.15 3.34 -16.57
N ALA A 6 -26.40 3.46 -15.26
CA ALA A 6 -27.07 4.61 -14.67
C ALA A 6 -26.27 5.93 -14.75
N PHE A 7 -24.97 5.86 -15.05
CA PHE A 7 -24.09 7.03 -15.22
C PHE A 7 -23.90 7.40 -16.69
N GLY A 8 -24.53 6.68 -17.61
CA GLY A 8 -24.43 6.92 -19.05
C GLY A 8 -23.18 6.31 -19.70
N LEU A 9 -22.47 5.44 -18.99
CA LEU A 9 -21.29 4.73 -19.49
C LEU A 9 -21.72 3.52 -20.32
N THR A 10 -21.22 3.44 -21.56
CA THR A 10 -21.48 2.30 -22.46
C THR A 10 -20.52 1.15 -22.18
N TYR A 11 -21.02 -0.08 -22.24
CA TYR A 11 -20.30 -1.34 -22.01
C TYR A 11 -20.53 -2.30 -23.19
N SER A 12 -19.52 -2.45 -24.04
CA SER A 12 -19.54 -3.30 -25.23
C SER A 12 -19.50 -4.78 -24.84
N GLY A 13 -20.35 -5.58 -25.51
CA GLY A 13 -20.45 -7.01 -25.27
C GLY A 13 -21.19 -7.41 -24.00
N ALA A 14 -21.71 -6.43 -23.24
CA ALA A 14 -22.47 -6.65 -22.02
C ALA A 14 -23.95 -6.89 -22.28
N THR A 15 -24.58 -7.72 -21.45
CA THR A 15 -26.03 -7.76 -21.21
C THR A 15 -26.32 -7.40 -19.74
N GLU A 16 -27.60 -7.29 -19.37
CA GLU A 16 -27.99 -6.98 -17.99
C GLU A 16 -27.46 -8.02 -16.99
N ALA A 17 -27.41 -9.30 -17.39
CA ALA A 17 -26.96 -10.39 -16.52
C ALA A 17 -25.45 -10.29 -16.20
N GLY A 18 -24.59 -10.15 -17.22
CA GLY A 18 -23.16 -9.96 -17.00
C GLY A 18 -22.85 -8.62 -16.33
N PHE A 19 -23.60 -7.55 -16.64
CA PHE A 19 -23.45 -6.27 -15.96
C PHE A 19 -23.75 -6.34 -14.46
N SER A 20 -24.73 -7.15 -14.03
CA SER A 20 -25.00 -7.36 -12.59
C SER A 20 -23.79 -7.97 -11.87
N SER A 21 -23.11 -8.95 -12.48
CA SER A 21 -21.88 -9.54 -11.93
C SER A 21 -20.72 -8.54 -11.91
N TYR A 22 -20.58 -7.72 -12.95
CA TYR A 22 -19.61 -6.63 -13.00
C TYR A 22 -19.84 -5.56 -11.92
N ALA A 23 -21.08 -5.09 -11.76
CA ALA A 23 -21.45 -4.09 -10.76
C ALA A 23 -21.22 -4.61 -9.33
N ARG A 24 -21.48 -5.90 -9.09
CA ARG A 24 -21.13 -6.57 -7.84
C ARG A 24 -19.63 -6.58 -7.59
N ALA A 25 -18.82 -6.96 -8.59
CA ALA A 25 -17.36 -6.94 -8.48
C ALA A 25 -16.84 -5.53 -8.18
N LEU A 26 -17.42 -4.50 -8.80
CA LEU A 26 -17.02 -3.11 -8.59
C LEU A 26 -17.31 -2.67 -7.16
N ARG A 27 -18.48 -3.04 -6.63
CA ARG A 27 -18.85 -2.78 -5.24
C ARG A 27 -17.95 -3.51 -4.25
N GLU A 28 -17.62 -4.76 -4.54
CA GLU A 28 -16.67 -5.58 -3.77
C GLU A 28 -15.28 -4.92 -3.73
N LEU A 29 -14.78 -4.44 -4.87
CA LEU A 29 -13.53 -3.69 -4.96
C LEU A 29 -13.61 -2.34 -4.21
N GLN A 30 -14.67 -1.56 -4.37
CA GLN A 30 -14.86 -0.27 -3.69
C GLN A 30 -14.80 -0.35 -2.17
N CYS A 31 -15.24 -1.48 -1.60
CA CYS A 31 -15.15 -1.72 -0.16
C CYS A 31 -13.93 -2.56 0.25
N PHE A 32 -13.17 -3.10 -0.71
CA PHE A 32 -12.13 -4.12 -0.49
C PHE A 32 -12.65 -5.33 0.29
N ILE A 33 -13.77 -5.90 -0.16
CA ILE A 33 -14.43 -7.06 0.47
C ILE A 33 -14.81 -8.14 -0.55
N GLY A 34 -15.12 -9.34 -0.05
CA GLY A 34 -15.77 -10.40 -0.81
C GLY A 34 -14.81 -11.08 -1.79
N ASP A 35 -15.26 -11.29 -3.02
CA ASP A 35 -14.49 -11.94 -4.08
C ASP A 35 -14.77 -11.28 -5.45
N PRO A 36 -14.18 -10.10 -5.72
CA PRO A 36 -14.38 -9.39 -6.97
C PRO A 36 -13.83 -10.18 -8.17
N VAL A 37 -12.84 -11.06 -7.97
CA VAL A 37 -12.30 -11.94 -9.02
C VAL A 37 -13.35 -12.99 -9.41
N GLY A 38 -13.95 -13.68 -8.45
CA GLY A 38 -15.02 -14.64 -8.74
C GLY A 38 -16.27 -13.98 -9.35
N SER A 39 -16.59 -12.75 -8.94
CA SER A 39 -17.67 -11.97 -9.55
C SER A 39 -17.37 -11.59 -11.01
N ILE A 40 -16.14 -11.15 -11.32
CA ILE A 40 -15.78 -10.78 -12.69
C ILE A 40 -15.61 -12.01 -13.60
N ASP A 41 -15.16 -13.15 -13.06
CA ASP A 41 -15.08 -14.41 -13.79
C ASP A 41 -16.45 -14.93 -14.23
N ARG A 42 -17.49 -14.75 -13.40
CA ARG A 42 -18.86 -15.03 -13.81
C ARG A 42 -19.30 -14.15 -14.97
N ALA A 43 -19.03 -12.83 -14.91
CA ALA A 43 -19.35 -11.92 -15.99
C ALA A 43 -18.69 -12.32 -17.32
N ILE A 44 -17.41 -12.72 -17.28
CA ILE A 44 -16.67 -13.19 -18.46
C ILE A 44 -17.21 -14.52 -18.98
N THR A 45 -17.55 -15.45 -18.08
CA THR A 45 -18.08 -16.77 -18.45
C THR A 45 -19.41 -16.66 -19.17
N ASP A 46 -20.32 -15.83 -18.64
CA ASP A 46 -21.64 -15.60 -19.23
C ASP A 46 -21.53 -14.80 -20.54
N GLU A 47 -20.59 -13.85 -20.59
CA GLU A 47 -20.44 -12.90 -21.70
C GLU A 47 -18.96 -12.75 -22.11
N PRO A 48 -18.39 -13.69 -22.89
CA PRO A 48 -16.98 -13.65 -23.28
C PRO A 48 -16.58 -12.40 -24.06
N GLY A 49 -17.54 -11.72 -24.69
CA GLY A 49 -17.36 -10.46 -25.41
C GLY A 49 -17.35 -9.20 -24.54
N PHE A 50 -17.60 -9.31 -23.23
CA PHE A 50 -17.74 -8.17 -22.33
C PHE A 50 -16.36 -7.53 -22.03
N VAL A 51 -16.04 -6.46 -22.77
CA VAL A 51 -14.72 -5.80 -22.76
C VAL A 51 -14.28 -5.39 -21.35
N MET A 52 -15.14 -4.64 -20.65
CA MET A 52 -14.77 -4.09 -19.34
C MET A 52 -14.64 -5.15 -18.26
N ALA A 53 -15.25 -6.33 -18.42
CA ALA A 53 -15.05 -7.44 -17.49
C ALA A 53 -13.63 -8.00 -17.58
N HIS A 54 -13.11 -8.20 -18.80
CA HIS A 54 -11.71 -8.56 -19.02
C HIS A 54 -10.76 -7.49 -18.50
N VAL A 55 -11.03 -6.22 -18.81
CA VAL A 55 -10.23 -5.08 -18.31
C VAL A 55 -10.16 -5.09 -16.78
N PHE A 56 -11.30 -5.22 -16.12
CA PHE A 56 -11.38 -5.17 -14.66
C PHE A 56 -10.63 -6.35 -14.03
N LYS A 57 -10.83 -7.58 -14.54
CA LYS A 57 -10.02 -8.73 -14.11
C LYS A 57 -8.53 -8.46 -14.27
N GLY A 58 -8.14 -7.90 -15.42
CA GLY A 58 -6.76 -7.52 -15.69
C GLY A 58 -6.20 -6.54 -14.67
N TYR A 59 -6.95 -5.51 -14.28
CA TYR A 59 -6.52 -4.56 -13.25
C TYR A 59 -6.39 -5.20 -11.87
N LEU A 60 -7.33 -6.06 -11.45
CA LEU A 60 -7.25 -6.75 -10.16
C LEU A 60 -5.95 -7.54 -10.02
N HIS A 61 -5.55 -8.23 -11.09
CA HIS A 61 -4.29 -8.99 -11.10
C HIS A 61 -3.06 -8.10 -11.33
N GLY A 62 -3.16 -7.06 -12.16
CA GLY A 62 -2.06 -6.13 -12.42
C GLY A 62 -1.64 -5.34 -11.19
N LEU A 63 -2.57 -5.04 -10.29
CA LEU A 63 -2.33 -4.34 -9.03
C LEU A 63 -1.94 -5.26 -7.85
N ALA A 64 -1.91 -6.58 -8.05
CA ALA A 64 -1.56 -7.52 -6.98
C ALA A 64 -0.08 -7.45 -6.55
N THR A 65 0.79 -6.84 -7.37
CA THR A 65 2.25 -6.75 -7.14
C THR A 65 2.94 -8.13 -7.04
N GLU A 66 2.38 -9.14 -7.71
CA GLU A 66 2.92 -10.51 -7.77
C GLU A 66 3.18 -10.93 -9.21
N ARG A 67 4.32 -11.60 -9.44
CA ARG A 67 4.75 -12.02 -10.78
C ARG A 67 3.74 -12.93 -11.48
N GLU A 68 3.14 -13.89 -10.77
CA GLU A 68 2.15 -14.81 -11.37
C GLU A 68 0.88 -14.07 -11.79
N ALA A 69 0.47 -13.04 -11.03
CA ALA A 69 -0.70 -12.24 -11.36
C ALA A 69 -0.48 -11.39 -12.63
N THR A 70 0.75 -10.94 -12.91
CA THR A 70 1.08 -10.21 -14.14
C THR A 70 0.72 -10.99 -15.40
N ALA A 71 0.93 -12.31 -15.44
CA ALA A 71 0.58 -13.14 -16.59
C ALA A 71 -0.94 -13.18 -16.86
N VAL A 72 -1.75 -13.14 -15.79
CA VAL A 72 -3.21 -13.05 -15.91
C VAL A 72 -3.62 -11.69 -16.47
N ALA A 73 -2.99 -10.61 -16.02
CA ALA A 73 -3.24 -9.26 -16.55
C ALA A 73 -2.93 -9.16 -18.05
N GLN A 74 -1.81 -9.74 -18.50
CA GLN A 74 -1.45 -9.81 -19.92
C GLN A 74 -2.46 -10.59 -20.75
N SER A 75 -2.95 -11.71 -20.23
CA SER A 75 -3.98 -12.53 -20.89
C SER A 75 -5.31 -11.77 -21.02
N CYS A 76 -5.71 -11.05 -19.97
CA CYS A 76 -6.92 -10.21 -19.98
C CYS A 76 -6.79 -9.05 -20.98
N HIS A 77 -5.62 -8.41 -21.04
CA HIS A 77 -5.32 -7.38 -22.04
C HIS A 77 -5.49 -7.93 -23.47
N ALA A 78 -4.87 -9.07 -23.77
CA ALA A 78 -4.96 -9.71 -25.07
C ALA A 78 -6.40 -10.08 -25.46
N ALA A 79 -7.21 -10.53 -24.49
CA ALA A 79 -8.63 -10.85 -24.72
C ALA A 79 -9.48 -9.59 -24.98
N ALA A 80 -9.23 -8.49 -24.27
CA ALA A 80 -9.99 -7.25 -24.40
C ALA A 80 -9.63 -6.45 -25.67
N LEU A 81 -8.37 -6.55 -26.13
CA LEU A 81 -7.83 -5.76 -27.23
C LEU A 81 -8.66 -5.77 -28.53
N PRO A 82 -9.07 -6.94 -29.08
CA PRO A 82 -9.86 -6.98 -30.30
C PRO A 82 -11.34 -6.62 -30.10
N LEU A 83 -11.81 -6.51 -28.83
CA LEU A 83 -13.22 -6.34 -28.49
C LEU A 83 -13.60 -4.88 -28.20
N ALA A 84 -12.62 -4.01 -27.92
CA ALA A 84 -12.85 -2.64 -27.45
C ALA A 84 -13.66 -1.77 -28.45
N GLY A 85 -14.90 -1.44 -28.09
CA GLY A 85 -15.84 -0.76 -28.97
C GLY A 85 -15.82 0.77 -28.86
N THR A 86 -15.72 1.31 -27.64
CA THR A 86 -15.79 2.76 -27.39
C THR A 86 -14.42 3.40 -27.16
N THR A 87 -14.33 4.73 -27.20
CA THR A 87 -13.09 5.45 -26.89
C THR A 87 -12.63 5.18 -25.45
N ARG A 88 -13.56 5.21 -24.48
CA ARG A 88 -13.29 4.90 -23.07
C ARG A 88 -12.73 3.49 -22.90
N GLU A 89 -13.36 2.49 -23.53
CA GLU A 89 -12.89 1.10 -23.47
C GLU A 89 -11.51 0.92 -24.09
N ARG A 90 -11.23 1.56 -25.24
CA ARG A 90 -9.90 1.52 -25.85
C ARG A 90 -8.84 2.14 -24.94
N ALA A 91 -9.16 3.23 -24.26
CA ALA A 91 -8.25 3.87 -23.30
C ALA A 91 -7.99 2.94 -22.10
N HIS A 92 -9.03 2.30 -21.55
CA HIS A 92 -8.87 1.31 -20.49
C HIS A 92 -8.01 0.11 -20.89
N VAL A 93 -8.25 -0.46 -22.08
CA VAL A 93 -7.42 -1.54 -22.62
C VAL A 93 -5.97 -1.10 -22.76
N ALA A 94 -5.72 0.10 -23.29
CA ALA A 94 -4.36 0.64 -23.38
C ALA A 94 -3.71 0.81 -22.01
N ALA A 95 -4.42 1.38 -21.03
CA ALA A 95 -3.93 1.50 -19.65
C ALA A 95 -3.61 0.13 -19.02
N LEU A 96 -4.45 -0.89 -19.25
CA LEU A 96 -4.18 -2.25 -18.80
C LEU A 96 -2.93 -2.83 -19.47
N GLY A 97 -2.75 -2.63 -20.78
CA GLY A 97 -1.54 -3.06 -21.49
C GLY A 97 -0.27 -2.46 -20.90
N HIS A 98 -0.29 -1.16 -20.59
CA HIS A 98 0.80 -0.49 -19.89
C HIS A 98 1.05 -1.08 -18.49
N LEU A 99 0.00 -1.26 -17.69
CA LEU A 99 0.12 -1.84 -16.35
C LEU A 99 0.69 -3.27 -16.39
N ALA A 100 0.20 -4.10 -17.32
CA ALA A 100 0.62 -5.50 -17.50
C ALA A 100 2.07 -5.66 -17.98
N GLU A 101 2.66 -4.57 -18.49
CA GLU A 101 4.07 -4.49 -18.89
C GLU A 101 4.91 -3.68 -17.88
N GLY A 102 4.38 -3.41 -16.68
CA GLY A 102 5.09 -2.73 -15.60
C GLY A 102 5.26 -1.22 -15.78
N ARG A 103 4.56 -0.61 -16.76
CA ARG A 103 4.56 0.84 -17.02
C ARG A 103 3.40 1.53 -16.30
N TRP A 104 3.55 1.65 -14.98
CA TRP A 104 2.54 2.16 -14.05
C TRP A 104 2.29 3.65 -14.28
N HIS A 105 3.31 4.46 -14.53
CA HIS A 105 3.15 5.89 -14.79
C HIS A 105 2.39 6.18 -16.11
N GLU A 106 2.61 5.39 -17.15
CA GLU A 106 1.85 5.45 -18.41
C GLU A 106 0.39 5.07 -18.17
N ALA A 107 0.14 3.97 -17.45
CA ALA A 107 -1.21 3.53 -17.12
C ALA A 107 -1.96 4.60 -16.30
N ALA A 108 -1.31 5.19 -15.30
CA ALA A 108 -1.88 6.23 -14.44
C ALA A 108 -2.29 7.49 -15.22
N ARG A 109 -1.51 7.89 -16.23
CA ARG A 109 -1.81 9.02 -17.12
C ARG A 109 -3.04 8.75 -17.97
N ILE A 110 -3.14 7.57 -18.57
CA ILE A 110 -4.33 7.23 -19.38
C ILE A 110 -5.58 7.15 -18.50
N LEU A 111 -5.47 6.59 -17.28
CA LEU A 111 -6.57 6.55 -16.32
C LEU A 111 -6.94 7.95 -15.80
N GLU A 112 -6.01 8.89 -15.79
CA GLU A 112 -6.29 10.30 -15.49
C GLU A 112 -7.11 10.93 -16.60
N ASP A 113 -6.73 10.72 -17.87
CA ASP A 113 -7.48 11.22 -19.03
C ASP A 113 -8.91 10.65 -19.04
N ILE A 114 -9.08 9.35 -18.77
CA ILE A 114 -10.42 8.73 -18.63
C ILE A 114 -11.22 9.39 -17.52
N ALA A 115 -10.64 9.61 -16.35
CA ALA A 115 -11.35 10.23 -15.23
C ALA A 115 -11.68 11.72 -15.47
N ILE A 116 -10.98 12.41 -16.38
CA ILE A 116 -11.29 13.78 -16.79
C ILE A 116 -12.48 13.77 -17.76
N ASP A 117 -12.45 12.91 -18.76
CA ASP A 117 -13.51 12.82 -19.79
C ASP A 117 -14.81 12.19 -19.23
N ASP A 118 -14.67 11.18 -18.38
CA ASP A 118 -15.75 10.40 -17.76
C ASP A 118 -15.58 10.40 -16.21
N PRO A 119 -15.87 11.51 -15.50
CA PRO A 119 -15.63 11.62 -14.05
C PRO A 119 -16.47 10.68 -13.19
N LEU A 120 -17.46 9.99 -13.77
CA LEU A 120 -18.28 8.97 -13.11
C LEU A 120 -17.76 7.54 -13.35
N ASP A 121 -16.66 7.35 -14.09
CA ASP A 121 -16.02 6.03 -14.23
C ASP A 121 -15.28 5.66 -12.93
N ALA A 122 -16.01 4.97 -12.05
CA ALA A 122 -15.50 4.55 -10.75
C ALA A 122 -14.30 3.60 -10.85
N LEU A 123 -14.24 2.77 -11.89
CA LEU A 123 -13.14 1.82 -12.06
C LEU A 123 -11.86 2.57 -12.44
N ALA A 124 -11.95 3.55 -13.35
CA ALA A 124 -10.81 4.41 -13.71
C ALA A 124 -10.27 5.18 -12.50
N LEU A 125 -11.17 5.75 -11.70
CA LEU A 125 -10.81 6.46 -10.48
C LEU A 125 -10.11 5.55 -9.47
N GLN A 126 -10.69 4.37 -9.20
CA GLN A 126 -10.17 3.47 -8.18
C GLN A 126 -8.84 2.83 -8.57
N VAL A 127 -8.71 2.35 -9.82
CA VAL A 127 -7.46 1.76 -10.32
C VAL A 127 -6.38 2.82 -10.42
N GLY A 128 -6.71 4.01 -10.95
CA GLY A 128 -5.77 5.13 -11.01
C GLY A 128 -5.27 5.54 -9.64
N HIS A 129 -6.15 5.61 -8.64
CA HIS A 129 -5.78 5.92 -7.25
C HIS A 129 -4.87 4.86 -6.63
N GLN A 130 -5.08 3.58 -6.91
CA GLN A 130 -4.16 2.52 -6.46
C GLN A 130 -2.78 2.64 -7.11
N ILE A 131 -2.70 2.95 -8.40
CA ILE A 131 -1.42 3.18 -9.07
C ILE A 131 -0.71 4.43 -8.49
N ASP A 132 -1.46 5.50 -8.23
CA ASP A 132 -0.90 6.70 -7.59
C ASP A 132 -0.31 6.37 -6.20
N PHE A 133 -0.94 5.46 -5.45
CA PHE A 133 -0.41 4.96 -4.17
C PHE A 133 0.90 4.18 -4.37
N PHE A 134 0.90 3.21 -5.29
CA PHE A 134 2.05 2.37 -5.54
C PHE A 134 3.26 3.10 -6.16
N THR A 135 3.02 4.23 -6.83
CA THR A 135 4.05 5.14 -7.37
C THR A 135 4.42 6.27 -6.40
N GLY A 136 3.75 6.36 -5.24
CA GLY A 136 3.97 7.39 -4.22
C GLY A 136 3.57 8.81 -4.64
N ASN A 137 2.64 8.94 -5.59
CA ASN A 137 2.18 10.22 -6.11
C ASN A 137 1.04 10.79 -5.25
N ALA A 138 1.40 11.31 -4.06
CA ALA A 138 0.45 11.89 -3.10
C ALA A 138 -0.41 13.02 -3.69
N ARG A 139 0.18 13.82 -4.61
CA ARG A 139 -0.58 14.84 -5.32
C ARG A 139 -1.72 14.23 -6.13
N MET A 140 -1.45 13.17 -6.86
CA MET A 140 -2.45 12.51 -7.71
C MET A 140 -3.49 11.73 -6.91
N LEU A 141 -3.12 11.12 -5.78
CA LEU A 141 -4.08 10.56 -4.83
C LEU A 141 -5.17 11.59 -4.46
N ARG A 142 -4.77 12.85 -4.20
CA ARG A 142 -5.70 13.95 -3.91
C ARG A 142 -6.40 14.50 -5.16
N ASP A 143 -5.64 14.81 -6.21
CA ASP A 143 -6.11 15.64 -7.33
C ASP A 143 -6.93 14.83 -8.36
N ARG A 144 -6.66 13.53 -8.54
CA ARG A 144 -7.51 12.65 -9.37
C ARG A 144 -8.94 12.64 -8.86
N ILE A 145 -9.10 12.38 -7.56
CA ILE A 145 -10.42 12.33 -6.93
C ILE A 145 -11.02 13.73 -6.81
N GLY A 146 -10.20 14.73 -6.46
CA GLY A 146 -10.66 16.11 -6.31
C GLY A 146 -11.27 16.70 -7.59
N ARG A 147 -10.76 16.30 -8.77
CA ARG A 147 -11.31 16.71 -10.07
C ARG A 147 -12.64 16.03 -10.40
N ALA A 148 -12.80 14.76 -10.04
CA ALA A 148 -14.05 14.04 -10.27
C ALA A 148 -15.14 14.41 -9.25
N LEU A 149 -14.76 14.74 -8.01
CA LEU A 149 -15.67 14.94 -6.87
C LEU A 149 -16.90 15.83 -7.15
N PRO A 150 -16.82 16.94 -7.93
CA PRO A 150 -17.99 17.76 -8.26
C PRO A 150 -19.08 17.03 -9.06
N ALA A 151 -18.75 15.97 -9.79
CA ALA A 151 -19.72 15.14 -10.52
C ALA A 151 -20.45 14.15 -9.60
N TRP A 152 -19.91 13.86 -8.41
CA TRP A 152 -20.42 12.87 -7.49
C TRP A 152 -21.30 13.48 -6.39
N GLN A 153 -22.48 12.90 -6.18
CA GLN A 153 -23.47 13.41 -5.23
C GLN A 153 -23.86 12.37 -4.18
N LYS A 154 -24.31 12.87 -3.03
CA LYS A 154 -24.88 12.02 -1.97
C LYS A 154 -26.05 11.21 -2.52
N GLY A 155 -26.00 9.89 -2.35
CA GLY A 155 -27.02 8.95 -2.84
C GLY A 155 -26.64 8.22 -4.12
N MET A 156 -25.61 8.69 -4.85
CA MET A 156 -25.06 7.93 -5.97
C MET A 156 -24.37 6.64 -5.46
N PRO A 157 -24.59 5.49 -6.12
CA PRO A 157 -23.83 4.27 -5.83
C PRO A 157 -22.33 4.53 -5.91
N GLY A 158 -21.56 4.07 -4.91
CA GLY A 158 -20.10 4.27 -4.87
C GLY A 158 -19.65 5.63 -4.32
N TYR A 159 -20.54 6.56 -3.98
CA TYR A 159 -20.15 7.88 -3.43
C TYR A 159 -19.26 7.79 -2.18
N HIS A 160 -19.50 6.81 -1.31
CA HIS A 160 -18.65 6.56 -0.13
C HIS A 160 -17.19 6.31 -0.52
N ALA A 161 -16.93 5.54 -1.58
CA ALA A 161 -15.59 5.19 -2.03
C ALA A 161 -14.85 6.42 -2.56
N ILE A 162 -15.56 7.33 -3.24
CA ILE A 162 -14.99 8.61 -3.69
C ILE A 162 -14.55 9.46 -2.48
N LEU A 163 -15.39 9.52 -1.44
CA LEU A 163 -15.03 10.22 -0.20
C LEU A 163 -13.86 9.53 0.52
N GLY A 164 -13.82 8.20 0.55
CA GLY A 164 -12.73 7.42 1.14
C GLY A 164 -11.39 7.64 0.43
N MET A 165 -11.36 7.58 -0.90
CA MET A 165 -10.17 7.90 -1.68
C MET A 165 -9.75 9.36 -1.52
N GLN A 166 -10.69 10.30 -1.53
CA GLN A 166 -10.40 11.71 -1.26
C GLN A 166 -9.81 11.92 0.14
N ALA A 167 -10.30 11.20 1.15
CA ALA A 167 -9.80 11.25 2.51
C ALA A 167 -8.33 10.82 2.56
N PHE A 168 -8.01 9.69 1.93
CA PHE A 168 -6.64 9.17 1.89
C PHE A 168 -5.69 10.12 1.15
N GLY A 169 -6.08 10.64 -0.02
CA GLY A 169 -5.26 11.61 -0.76
C GLY A 169 -5.03 12.92 0.00
N LEU A 170 -5.99 13.37 0.80
CA LEU A 170 -5.82 14.55 1.67
C LEU A 170 -4.85 14.27 2.83
N GLU A 171 -4.92 13.08 3.42
CA GLU A 171 -4.06 12.67 4.52
C GLU A 171 -2.60 12.53 4.08
N GLU A 172 -2.34 11.89 2.94
CA GLU A 172 -0.99 11.79 2.36
C GLU A 172 -0.41 13.16 1.96
N MET A 173 -1.25 14.19 1.84
CA MET A 173 -0.86 15.59 1.60
C MET A 173 -0.84 16.46 2.87
N GLY A 174 -1.09 15.88 4.05
CA GLY A 174 -1.06 16.58 5.33
C GLY A 174 -2.31 17.40 5.69
N ASP A 175 -3.40 17.33 4.90
CA ASP A 175 -4.67 18.01 5.19
C ASP A 175 -5.57 17.12 6.07
N TYR A 176 -5.05 16.79 7.25
CA TYR A 176 -5.61 15.79 8.17
C TYR A 176 -7.03 16.10 8.62
N ALA A 177 -7.35 17.38 8.89
CA ALA A 177 -8.67 17.76 9.37
C ALA A 177 -9.75 17.54 8.30
N ARG A 178 -9.44 17.76 7.02
CA ARG A 178 -10.38 17.44 5.93
C ARG A 178 -10.43 15.95 5.67
N ALA A 179 -9.28 15.28 5.67
CA ALA A 179 -9.19 13.83 5.52
C ALA A 179 -10.10 13.10 6.53
N GLU A 180 -10.01 13.44 7.82
CA GLU A 180 -10.82 12.81 8.86
C GLU A 180 -12.33 13.00 8.60
N ARG A 181 -12.76 14.20 8.21
CA ARG A 181 -14.17 14.46 7.92
C ARG A 181 -14.69 13.62 6.75
N PHE A 182 -13.93 13.57 5.65
CA PHE A 182 -14.29 12.78 4.48
C PHE A 182 -14.33 11.28 4.81
N GLY A 183 -13.33 10.76 5.51
CA GLY A 183 -13.27 9.33 5.87
C GLY A 183 -14.38 8.91 6.84
N ARG A 184 -14.70 9.75 7.84
CA ARG A 184 -15.84 9.52 8.74
C ARG A 184 -17.19 9.59 8.01
N GLN A 185 -17.32 10.50 7.04
CA GLN A 185 -18.54 10.58 6.23
C GLN A 185 -18.69 9.34 5.34
N ALA A 186 -17.61 8.86 4.72
CA ALA A 186 -17.60 7.66 3.90
C ALA A 186 -18.03 6.43 4.72
N THR A 187 -17.42 6.19 5.88
CA THR A 187 -17.76 5.07 6.78
C THR A 187 -19.18 5.18 7.37
N ALA A 188 -19.71 6.39 7.55
CA ALA A 188 -21.11 6.58 7.95
C ALA A 188 -22.11 6.21 6.83
N ILE A 189 -21.73 6.38 5.56
CA ILE A 189 -22.54 5.98 4.40
C ILE A 189 -22.42 4.47 4.17
N GLU A 190 -21.19 3.95 4.24
CA GLU A 190 -20.87 2.54 4.07
C GLU A 190 -19.89 2.08 5.16
N PRO A 191 -20.39 1.43 6.23
CA PRO A 191 -19.54 0.93 7.31
C PRO A 191 -18.49 -0.10 6.86
N ARG A 192 -18.70 -0.81 5.75
CA ARG A 192 -17.73 -1.78 5.22
C ARG A 192 -16.67 -1.18 4.31
N ASP A 193 -16.61 0.15 4.18
CA ASP A 193 -15.56 0.81 3.41
C ASP A 193 -14.22 0.72 4.15
N GLY A 194 -13.46 -0.34 3.86
CA GLY A 194 -12.17 -0.60 4.49
C GLY A 194 -11.12 0.47 4.17
N TRP A 195 -11.23 1.14 3.03
CA TRP A 195 -10.28 2.19 2.61
C TRP A 195 -10.54 3.51 3.34
N ALA A 196 -11.81 3.86 3.57
CA ALA A 196 -12.17 5.00 4.40
C ALA A 196 -11.84 4.79 5.87
N GLN A 197 -12.07 3.58 6.41
CA GLN A 197 -11.64 3.20 7.76
C GLN A 197 -10.13 3.40 7.92
N HIS A 198 -9.38 2.89 6.94
CA HIS A 198 -7.94 3.00 6.83
C HIS A 198 -7.46 4.46 6.80
N ALA A 199 -8.05 5.32 5.96
CA ALA A 199 -7.68 6.73 5.84
C ALA A 199 -7.84 7.50 7.17
N VAL A 200 -8.87 7.20 7.97
CA VAL A 200 -9.05 7.83 9.29
C VAL A 200 -8.02 7.32 10.29
N ALA A 201 -7.65 6.03 10.26
CA ALA A 201 -6.59 5.49 11.11
C ALA A 201 -5.25 6.19 10.82
N HIS A 202 -4.96 6.38 9.54
CA HIS A 202 -3.84 7.16 9.02
C HIS A 202 -3.75 8.56 9.61
N VAL A 203 -4.86 9.33 9.61
CA VAL A 203 -4.92 10.65 10.25
C VAL A 203 -4.49 10.57 11.72
N MET A 204 -5.00 9.60 12.47
CA MET A 204 -4.67 9.45 13.90
C MET A 204 -3.19 9.12 14.11
N GLU A 205 -2.62 8.29 13.24
CA GLU A 205 -1.21 7.89 13.32
C GLU A 205 -0.30 9.10 13.09
N MET A 206 -0.56 9.83 12.00
CA MET A 206 0.23 10.98 11.60
C MET A 206 0.11 12.17 12.56
N GLN A 207 -1.03 12.32 13.25
CA GLN A 207 -1.25 13.37 14.25
C GLN A 207 -0.83 13.00 15.68
N SER A 208 -0.23 11.82 15.89
CA SER A 208 0.11 11.32 17.24
C SER A 208 -1.11 11.23 18.17
N ARG A 209 -2.23 10.71 17.64
CA ARG A 209 -3.50 10.53 18.36
C ARG A 209 -3.79 9.05 18.57
N GLN A 210 -2.83 8.31 19.13
CA GLN A 210 -2.88 6.85 19.25
C GLN A 210 -4.13 6.35 19.97
N LYS A 211 -4.53 7.00 21.08
CA LYS A 211 -5.72 6.61 21.85
C LYS A 211 -7.01 6.78 21.04
N ASP A 212 -7.13 7.85 20.27
CA ASP A 212 -8.26 8.06 19.36
C ASP A 212 -8.26 7.02 18.24
N GLY A 213 -7.08 6.70 17.70
CA GLY A 213 -6.87 5.63 16.72
C GLY A 213 -7.31 4.27 17.24
N ILE A 214 -6.89 3.90 18.45
CA ILE A 214 -7.32 2.64 19.11
C ILE A 214 -8.84 2.62 19.28
N ALA A 215 -9.43 3.70 19.79
CA ALA A 215 -10.88 3.80 19.96
C ALA A 215 -11.61 3.69 18.61
N TRP A 216 -11.10 4.34 17.57
CA TRP A 216 -11.65 4.27 16.21
C TRP A 216 -11.64 2.86 15.64
N MET A 217 -10.50 2.16 15.72
CA MET A 217 -10.37 0.80 15.18
C MET A 217 -11.21 -0.21 15.98
N ARG A 218 -11.31 -0.04 17.29
CA ARG A 218 -12.08 -0.94 18.17
C ARG A 218 -13.58 -0.65 18.24
N ALA A 219 -14.06 0.47 17.69
CA ALA A 219 -15.47 0.83 17.75
C ALA A 219 -16.38 -0.17 17.05
N ASN A 220 -15.97 -0.70 15.90
CA ASN A 220 -16.71 -1.72 15.16
C ASN A 220 -15.80 -2.62 14.30
N PRO A 221 -15.06 -3.56 14.91
CA PRO A 221 -14.13 -4.43 14.19
C PRO A 221 -14.80 -5.27 13.10
N GLU A 222 -16.02 -5.74 13.32
CA GLU A 222 -16.72 -6.59 12.35
C GLU A 222 -16.94 -5.88 11.01
N ALA A 223 -17.23 -4.58 11.04
CA ALA A 223 -17.52 -3.81 9.83
C ALA A 223 -16.35 -3.78 8.84
N TRP A 224 -15.11 -3.63 9.34
CA TRP A 224 -13.92 -3.51 8.51
C TRP A 224 -13.07 -4.79 8.42
N THR A 225 -13.37 -5.84 9.21
CA THR A 225 -12.63 -7.11 9.15
C THR A 225 -13.31 -8.19 8.33
N LYS A 226 -14.64 -8.26 8.35
CA LYS A 226 -15.39 -9.37 7.76
C LYS A 226 -15.21 -9.41 6.24
N ASP A 227 -14.67 -10.52 5.75
CA ASP A 227 -14.38 -10.78 4.34
C ASP A 227 -13.60 -9.66 3.66
N SER A 228 -12.73 -8.94 4.39
CA SER A 228 -12.00 -7.79 3.86
C SER A 228 -10.55 -8.13 3.50
N PHE A 229 -10.09 -7.62 2.35
CA PHE A 229 -8.69 -7.68 1.92
C PHE A 229 -7.78 -6.76 2.75
N LEU A 230 -8.34 -5.69 3.33
CA LEU A 230 -7.59 -4.73 4.15
C LEU A 230 -7.59 -5.08 5.64
N LYS A 231 -8.21 -6.20 6.04
CA LYS A 231 -8.34 -6.53 7.47
C LYS A 231 -6.98 -6.58 8.19
N ILE A 232 -5.98 -7.23 7.59
CA ILE A 232 -4.64 -7.37 8.19
C ILE A 232 -3.96 -6.01 8.27
N HIS A 233 -4.03 -5.23 7.19
CA HIS A 233 -3.46 -3.89 7.15
C HIS A 233 -4.10 -2.93 8.18
N ASN A 234 -5.41 -3.02 8.37
CA ASN A 234 -6.11 -2.26 9.40
C ASN A 234 -5.74 -2.73 10.82
N TRP A 235 -5.57 -4.04 11.04
CA TRP A 235 -5.02 -4.54 12.32
C TRP A 235 -3.58 -4.07 12.55
N TRP A 236 -2.78 -3.95 11.49
CA TRP A 236 -1.43 -3.41 11.55
C TRP A 236 -1.41 -1.94 12.00
N HIS A 237 -2.33 -1.10 11.51
CA HIS A 237 -2.49 0.27 12.04
C HIS A 237 -2.85 0.29 13.53
N LEU A 238 -3.73 -0.61 13.97
CA LEU A 238 -4.00 -0.73 15.41
C LEU A 238 -2.73 -1.10 16.20
N ALA A 239 -1.90 -1.98 15.66
CA ALA A 239 -0.61 -2.33 16.26
C ALA A 239 0.37 -1.15 16.28
N LEU A 240 0.36 -0.27 15.27
CA LEU A 240 1.18 0.95 15.28
C LEU A 240 0.82 1.89 16.42
N PHE A 241 -0.48 2.08 16.71
CA PHE A 241 -0.89 2.90 17.84
C PHE A 241 -0.37 2.34 19.18
N HIS A 242 -0.52 1.03 19.40
CA HIS A 242 0.01 0.36 20.58
C HIS A 242 1.55 0.42 20.64
N TYR A 243 2.22 0.29 19.49
CA TYR A 243 3.68 0.39 19.39
C TYR A 243 4.19 1.77 19.81
N ASP A 244 3.58 2.86 19.32
CA ASP A 244 4.01 4.22 19.66
C ASP A 244 3.77 4.55 21.15
N LEU A 245 2.76 3.92 21.77
CA LEU A 245 2.51 3.97 23.23
C LEU A 245 3.46 3.11 24.06
N GLY A 246 4.28 2.25 23.44
CA GLY A 246 5.17 1.31 24.13
C GLY A 246 4.46 0.08 24.69
N GLU A 247 3.25 -0.23 24.22
CA GLU A 247 2.42 -1.35 24.68
C GLU A 247 2.79 -2.65 23.94
N THR A 248 4.04 -3.10 24.11
CA THR A 248 4.65 -4.23 23.37
C THR A 248 3.82 -5.52 23.43
N ASP A 249 3.24 -5.86 24.58
CA ASP A 249 2.43 -7.06 24.72
C ASP A 249 1.18 -7.04 23.83
N GLU A 250 0.56 -5.87 23.64
CA GLU A 250 -0.59 -5.71 22.74
C GLU A 250 -0.17 -5.81 21.28
N VAL A 251 1.00 -5.25 20.92
CA VAL A 251 1.57 -5.38 19.58
C VAL A 251 1.81 -6.86 19.24
N LEU A 252 2.40 -7.63 20.16
CA LEU A 252 2.67 -9.05 19.96
C LEU A 252 1.38 -9.88 19.89
N LYS A 253 0.36 -9.58 20.71
CA LYS A 253 -0.97 -10.23 20.59
C LYS A 253 -1.61 -9.98 19.23
N LEU A 254 -1.52 -8.75 18.70
CA LEU A 254 -2.04 -8.41 17.38
C LEU A 254 -1.23 -9.10 16.26
N TYR A 255 0.09 -9.19 16.42
CA TYR A 255 0.96 -9.94 15.52
C TYR A 255 0.56 -11.43 15.47
N ASP A 256 0.50 -12.08 16.62
CA ASP A 256 0.26 -13.53 16.74
C ASP A 256 -1.18 -13.93 16.40
N GLY A 257 -2.12 -13.00 16.52
CA GLY A 257 -3.52 -13.20 16.15
C GLY A 257 -3.82 -12.66 14.75
N PRO A 258 -4.46 -11.50 14.65
CA PRO A 258 -5.06 -11.04 13.40
C PRO A 258 -4.09 -10.65 12.28
N ILE A 259 -2.83 -10.31 12.57
CA ILE A 259 -1.86 -9.89 11.53
C ILE A 259 -1.18 -11.10 10.88
N TYR A 260 -0.67 -12.03 11.68
CA TYR A 260 0.16 -13.14 11.20
C TYR A 260 -0.18 -14.51 11.82
N GLY A 261 -1.26 -14.64 12.58
CA GLY A 261 -1.72 -15.92 13.13
C GLY A 261 -2.08 -16.94 12.05
N ASP A 262 -2.76 -16.48 10.99
CA ASP A 262 -3.08 -17.30 9.81
C ASP A 262 -1.87 -17.51 8.87
N ARG A 263 -0.76 -16.82 9.13
CA ARG A 263 0.50 -16.89 8.34
C ARG A 263 0.29 -16.76 6.83
N SER A 264 -0.50 -15.77 6.43
CA SER A 264 -0.76 -15.45 5.03
C SER A 264 0.54 -15.33 4.23
N THR A 265 0.56 -15.90 3.02
CA THR A 265 1.67 -15.82 2.05
C THR A 265 1.51 -14.70 1.02
N LEU A 266 0.40 -13.95 1.07
CA LEU A 266 0.20 -12.75 0.26
C LEU A 266 1.22 -11.68 0.64
N ALA A 267 1.89 -11.09 -0.36
CA ALA A 267 2.95 -10.11 -0.15
C ALA A 267 2.49 -8.90 0.69
N LEU A 268 1.29 -8.39 0.44
CA LEU A 268 0.68 -7.29 1.21
C LEU A 268 0.69 -7.56 2.73
N ASN A 269 0.26 -8.76 3.13
CA ASN A 269 0.16 -9.13 4.54
C ASN A 269 1.53 -9.39 5.17
N MET A 270 2.47 -9.93 4.39
CA MET A 270 3.83 -10.17 4.85
C MET A 270 4.63 -8.87 5.00
N VAL A 271 4.35 -7.85 4.17
CA VAL A 271 4.90 -6.50 4.32
C VAL A 271 4.56 -5.92 5.69
N ASP A 272 3.28 -5.98 6.09
CA ASP A 272 2.82 -5.51 7.39
C ASP A 272 3.49 -6.27 8.55
N ALA A 273 3.56 -7.60 8.45
CA ALA A 273 4.23 -8.45 9.42
C ALA A 273 5.73 -8.13 9.56
N SER A 274 6.44 -7.96 8.44
CA SER A 274 7.85 -7.56 8.43
C SER A 274 8.06 -6.20 9.08
N ALA A 275 7.20 -5.23 8.72
CA ALA A 275 7.31 -3.86 9.16
C ALA A 275 7.11 -3.71 10.68
N ILE A 276 6.17 -4.48 11.28
CA ILE A 276 5.94 -4.42 12.73
C ILE A 276 7.02 -5.16 13.52
N LEU A 277 7.48 -6.33 13.06
CA LEU A 277 8.60 -7.02 13.71
C LEU A 277 9.89 -6.19 13.63
N TRP A 278 10.13 -5.52 12.51
CA TRP A 278 11.31 -4.67 12.37
C TRP A 278 11.28 -3.50 13.35
N ARG A 279 10.13 -2.85 13.54
CA ARG A 279 9.94 -1.80 14.56
C ARG A 279 10.29 -2.30 15.97
N LEU A 280 9.82 -3.49 16.35
CA LEU A 280 10.17 -4.14 17.62
C LEU A 280 11.67 -4.44 17.72
N HIS A 281 12.28 -4.94 16.64
CA HIS A 281 13.72 -5.22 16.56
C HIS A 281 14.59 -3.97 16.72
N LEU A 282 14.20 -2.85 16.10
CA LEU A 282 14.87 -1.55 16.29
C LEU A 282 14.84 -1.11 17.76
N GLY A 283 13.71 -1.35 18.44
CA GLY A 283 13.52 -1.10 19.87
C GLY A 283 14.22 -2.11 20.80
N GLY A 284 14.88 -3.13 20.27
CA GLY A 284 15.57 -4.16 21.07
C GLY A 284 14.63 -5.16 21.75
N VAL A 285 13.39 -5.27 21.30
CA VAL A 285 12.42 -6.26 21.82
C VAL A 285 12.76 -7.64 21.27
N ASP A 286 12.80 -8.64 22.16
CA ASP A 286 12.90 -10.05 21.76
C ASP A 286 11.55 -10.52 21.19
N VAL A 287 11.56 -10.87 19.91
CA VAL A 287 10.38 -11.34 19.19
C VAL A 287 10.33 -12.88 19.07
N GLY A 288 11.26 -13.60 19.70
CA GLY A 288 11.34 -15.06 19.65
C GLY A 288 11.41 -15.61 18.22
N ASP A 289 10.71 -16.71 17.96
CA ASP A 289 10.78 -17.44 16.68
C ASP A 289 9.98 -16.81 15.53
N ARG A 290 9.39 -15.62 15.73
CA ARG A 290 8.48 -14.98 14.77
C ARG A 290 9.16 -14.68 13.43
N TRP A 291 10.45 -14.34 13.45
CA TRP A 291 11.22 -14.10 12.23
C TRP A 291 11.34 -15.34 11.35
N ALA A 292 11.58 -16.51 11.93
CA ALA A 292 11.78 -17.74 11.16
C ALA A 292 10.53 -18.11 10.34
N ALA A 293 9.35 -18.01 10.96
CA ALA A 293 8.08 -18.28 10.29
C ALA A 293 7.77 -17.26 9.19
N LEU A 294 8.11 -15.98 9.38
CA LEU A 294 7.91 -14.94 8.38
C LEU A 294 8.89 -15.07 7.21
N ALA A 295 10.18 -15.27 7.50
CA ALA A 295 11.20 -15.43 6.49
C ALA A 295 10.94 -16.66 5.60
N ALA A 296 10.45 -17.77 6.18
CA ALA A 296 10.07 -18.96 5.42
C ALA A 296 9.01 -18.66 4.33
N ASN A 297 8.03 -17.79 4.63
CA ASN A 297 7.03 -17.38 3.64
C ASN A 297 7.57 -16.41 2.58
N TRP A 298 8.63 -15.66 2.88
CA TRP A 298 9.31 -14.80 1.90
C TRP A 298 10.25 -15.58 0.96
N LEU A 299 10.77 -16.75 1.35
CA LEU A 299 11.72 -17.53 0.55
C LEU A 299 11.28 -17.76 -0.91
N PRO A 300 10.03 -18.17 -1.22
CA PRO A 300 9.61 -18.39 -2.61
C PRO A 300 9.63 -17.13 -3.47
N LYS A 301 9.64 -15.94 -2.85
CA LYS A 301 9.62 -14.63 -3.52
C LYS A 301 10.98 -13.95 -3.56
N ALA A 302 12.02 -14.52 -2.92
CA ALA A 302 13.34 -13.90 -2.80
C ALA A 302 14.00 -13.59 -4.16
N ALA A 303 13.74 -14.39 -5.19
CA ALA A 303 14.32 -14.20 -6.53
C ALA A 303 13.40 -13.46 -7.51
N ALA A 304 12.28 -12.88 -7.05
CA ALA A 304 11.26 -12.34 -7.93
C ALA A 304 11.62 -10.96 -8.52
N GLY A 305 12.19 -10.05 -7.71
CA GLY A 305 12.62 -8.72 -8.14
C GLY A 305 11.54 -7.89 -8.84
N ASN A 306 10.27 -8.09 -8.49
CA ASN A 306 9.12 -7.55 -9.23
C ASN A 306 8.48 -6.31 -8.58
N TYR A 307 8.72 -6.06 -7.29
CA TYR A 307 8.32 -4.82 -6.64
C TYR A 307 9.27 -4.45 -5.49
N ALA A 308 10.03 -3.36 -5.68
CA ALA A 308 11.08 -2.89 -4.78
C ALA A 308 10.63 -2.69 -3.32
N PHE A 309 9.37 -2.30 -3.11
CA PHE A 309 8.81 -2.12 -1.77
C PHE A 309 8.69 -3.45 -1.02
N ASN A 310 8.24 -4.51 -1.71
CA ASN A 310 8.14 -5.86 -1.13
C ASN A 310 9.52 -6.41 -0.81
N ASP A 311 10.50 -6.18 -1.69
CA ASP A 311 11.89 -6.62 -1.49
C ASP A 311 12.48 -6.04 -0.19
N ALA A 312 12.29 -4.75 0.09
CA ALA A 312 12.79 -4.14 1.32
C ALA A 312 12.23 -4.83 2.58
N HIS A 313 10.96 -5.22 2.56
CA HIS A 313 10.31 -5.92 3.67
C HIS A 313 10.70 -7.41 3.76
N ALA A 314 10.98 -8.06 2.64
CA ALA A 314 11.57 -9.39 2.62
C ALA A 314 12.97 -9.38 3.25
N MET A 315 13.77 -8.36 2.95
CA MET A 315 15.09 -8.18 3.56
C MET A 315 15.03 -8.01 5.08
N MET A 316 14.05 -7.26 5.60
CA MET A 316 13.83 -7.18 7.06
C MET A 316 13.61 -8.56 7.67
N ALA A 317 12.81 -9.41 7.03
CA ALA A 317 12.55 -10.77 7.50
C ALA A 317 13.79 -11.67 7.42
N PHE A 318 14.55 -11.60 6.32
CA PHE A 318 15.79 -12.38 6.18
C PHE A 318 16.86 -11.97 7.18
N VAL A 319 17.05 -10.67 7.39
CA VAL A 319 17.96 -10.14 8.41
C VAL A 319 17.52 -10.57 9.80
N GLY A 320 16.24 -10.39 10.13
CA GLY A 320 15.69 -10.78 11.43
C GLY A 320 15.82 -12.28 11.73
N ALA A 321 15.79 -13.12 10.69
CA ALA A 321 15.97 -14.57 10.78
C ALA A 321 17.43 -15.04 10.62
N GLY A 322 18.40 -14.13 10.37
CA GLY A 322 19.80 -14.48 10.14
C GLY A 322 20.06 -15.27 8.84
N LEU A 323 19.23 -15.07 7.81
CA LEU A 323 19.28 -15.81 6.54
C LEU A 323 20.08 -15.07 5.46
N GLU A 324 21.41 -15.19 5.51
CA GLU A 324 22.33 -14.53 4.56
C GLU A 324 22.15 -14.97 3.10
N GLY A 325 21.94 -16.27 2.84
CA GLY A 325 21.77 -16.78 1.47
C GLY A 325 20.55 -16.19 0.74
N PRO A 326 19.35 -16.23 1.34
CA PRO A 326 18.17 -15.55 0.83
C PRO A 326 18.34 -14.03 0.69
N ALA A 327 18.99 -13.36 1.66
CA ALA A 327 19.28 -11.94 1.58
C ALA A 327 20.16 -11.61 0.35
N GLN A 328 21.19 -12.42 0.08
CA GLN A 328 22.03 -12.26 -1.11
C GLN A 328 21.25 -12.54 -2.40
N THR A 329 20.44 -13.59 -2.43
CA THR A 329 19.58 -13.93 -3.58
C THR A 329 18.66 -12.76 -3.95
N LEU A 330 18.09 -12.08 -2.96
CA LEU A 330 17.26 -10.90 -3.16
C LEU A 330 18.04 -9.72 -3.75
N LEU A 331 19.23 -9.44 -3.23
CA LEU A 331 20.11 -8.41 -3.79
C LEU A 331 20.53 -8.70 -5.23
N ASP A 332 20.73 -9.96 -5.57
CA ASP A 332 21.06 -10.41 -6.92
C ASP A 332 19.88 -10.20 -7.87
N ALA A 333 18.68 -10.60 -7.45
CA ALA A 333 17.44 -10.37 -8.20
C ALA A 333 17.17 -8.87 -8.45
N GLN A 334 17.45 -8.00 -7.46
CA GLN A 334 17.34 -6.56 -7.65
C GLN A 334 18.34 -6.00 -8.68
N ARG A 335 19.56 -6.55 -8.75
CA ARG A 335 20.54 -6.14 -9.77
C ARG A 335 20.06 -6.47 -11.17
N GLU A 336 19.50 -7.66 -11.36
CA GLU A 336 18.86 -8.05 -12.62
C GLU A 336 17.66 -7.15 -12.95
N ALA A 337 16.79 -6.87 -11.96
CA ALA A 337 15.62 -6.02 -12.15
C ALA A 337 15.97 -4.59 -12.60
N MET A 338 17.09 -4.02 -12.13
CA MET A 338 17.55 -2.68 -12.53
C MET A 338 17.94 -2.58 -14.01
N HIS A 339 18.16 -3.71 -14.72
CA HIS A 339 18.39 -3.73 -16.16
C HIS A 339 17.09 -3.72 -16.98
N GLY A 340 15.92 -3.77 -16.32
CA GLY A 340 14.61 -3.66 -16.94
C GLY A 340 14.29 -2.26 -17.47
N HIS A 341 13.16 -2.16 -18.17
CA HIS A 341 12.63 -0.91 -18.74
C HIS A 341 11.25 -0.55 -18.17
N ASP A 342 10.79 -1.29 -17.17
CA ASP A 342 9.57 -1.00 -16.43
C ASP A 342 9.82 0.01 -15.29
N ASP A 343 8.76 0.43 -14.61
CA ASP A 343 8.88 1.36 -13.50
C ASP A 343 9.59 0.75 -12.29
N ASN A 344 9.48 -0.57 -12.09
CA ASN A 344 10.14 -1.24 -10.98
C ASN A 344 11.67 -1.18 -11.09
N ALA A 345 12.24 -1.17 -12.30
CA ALA A 345 13.67 -0.94 -12.50
C ALA A 345 14.12 0.39 -11.88
N ALA A 346 13.33 1.46 -12.05
CA ALA A 346 13.61 2.76 -11.44
C ALA A 346 13.34 2.75 -9.93
N PHE A 347 12.24 2.15 -9.46
CA PHE A 347 11.93 2.02 -8.03
C PHE A 347 13.05 1.30 -7.28
N THR A 348 13.54 0.21 -7.87
CA THR A 348 14.63 -0.61 -7.34
C THR A 348 15.92 0.19 -7.33
N ARG A 349 16.32 0.79 -8.45
CA ARG A 349 17.58 1.54 -8.54
C ARG A 349 17.65 2.75 -7.61
N ASP A 350 16.59 3.56 -7.60
CA ASP A 350 16.62 4.86 -6.95
C ASP A 350 16.39 4.75 -5.43
N VAL A 351 15.59 3.77 -4.97
CA VAL A 351 15.19 3.64 -3.56
C VAL A 351 15.36 2.23 -3.02
N GLY A 352 14.75 1.23 -3.68
CA GLY A 352 14.62 -0.12 -3.13
C GLY A 352 15.96 -0.79 -2.85
N HIS A 353 16.89 -0.74 -3.79
CA HIS A 353 18.19 -1.40 -3.68
C HIS A 353 19.10 -0.74 -2.63
N PRO A 354 19.26 0.61 -2.59
CA PRO A 354 19.95 1.26 -1.47
C PRO A 354 19.30 0.96 -0.11
N LEU A 355 17.97 0.92 -0.02
CA LEU A 355 17.27 0.62 1.24
C LEU A 355 17.49 -0.83 1.68
N THR A 356 17.34 -1.79 0.77
CA THR A 356 17.59 -3.22 1.01
C THR A 356 19.02 -3.44 1.50
N PHE A 357 20.01 -2.80 0.86
CA PHE A 357 21.40 -2.84 1.34
C PHE A 357 21.57 -2.20 2.72
N ALA A 358 20.88 -1.10 3.01
CA ALA A 358 20.94 -0.45 4.31
C ALA A 358 20.36 -1.32 5.43
N ILE A 359 19.26 -2.04 5.17
CA ILE A 359 18.65 -2.97 6.11
C ILE A 359 19.61 -4.13 6.41
N LYS A 360 20.27 -4.67 5.38
CA LYS A 360 21.33 -5.69 5.56
C LYS A 360 22.48 -5.15 6.42
N ALA A 361 23.01 -3.97 6.07
CA ALA A 361 24.09 -3.34 6.81
C ALA A 361 23.71 -3.07 8.28
N PHE A 362 22.46 -2.67 8.54
CA PHE A 362 21.94 -2.53 9.90
C PHE A 362 21.98 -3.87 10.66
N GLY A 363 21.51 -4.95 10.03
CA GLY A 363 21.55 -6.31 10.59
C GLY A 363 22.95 -6.81 10.93
N GLU A 364 23.94 -6.44 10.12
CA GLU A 364 25.36 -6.76 10.34
C GLU A 364 26.03 -5.88 11.41
N GLY A 365 25.30 -4.91 11.99
CA GLY A 365 25.86 -3.93 12.91
C GLY A 365 26.68 -2.82 12.24
N ASN A 366 26.70 -2.75 10.91
CA ASN A 366 27.34 -1.67 10.15
C ASN A 366 26.41 -0.45 10.05
N TYR A 367 26.18 0.18 11.20
CA TYR A 367 25.25 1.30 11.34
C TYR A 367 25.68 2.55 10.55
N THR A 368 26.98 2.78 10.39
CA THR A 368 27.51 3.90 9.57
C THR A 368 27.09 3.77 8.11
N GLU A 369 27.16 2.56 7.55
CA GLU A 369 26.74 2.32 6.17
C GLU A 369 25.23 2.41 6.01
N ALA A 370 24.45 1.87 6.95
CA ALA A 370 23.00 2.06 6.98
C ALA A 370 22.62 3.55 6.98
N VAL A 371 23.28 4.37 7.81
CA VAL A 371 23.11 5.82 7.82
C VAL A 371 23.42 6.44 6.46
N ARG A 372 24.56 6.08 5.84
CA ARG A 372 24.99 6.64 4.55
C ARG A 372 23.96 6.37 3.45
N LEU A 373 23.51 5.12 3.35
CA LEU A 373 22.56 4.66 2.34
C LEU A 373 21.18 5.30 2.55
N ILE A 374 20.62 5.21 3.76
CA ILE A 374 19.26 5.73 4.02
C ILE A 374 19.22 7.25 3.81
N ARG A 375 20.25 8.00 4.27
CA ARG A 375 20.30 9.45 4.07
C ARG A 375 20.22 9.87 2.60
N SER A 376 20.79 9.10 1.68
CA SER A 376 20.76 9.43 0.25
C SER A 376 19.36 9.30 -0.37
N ILE A 377 18.49 8.44 0.17
CA ILE A 377 17.17 8.17 -0.40
C ILE A 377 16.03 8.93 0.28
N ARG A 378 16.22 9.51 1.48
CA ARG A 378 15.13 10.17 2.25
C ARG A 378 14.27 11.13 1.40
N PRO A 379 14.84 12.05 0.58
CA PRO A 379 14.02 13.02 -0.17
C PRO A 379 13.13 12.38 -1.23
N ILE A 380 13.44 11.15 -1.64
CA ILE A 380 12.80 10.44 -2.74
C ILE A 380 12.19 9.10 -2.31
N ALA A 381 12.17 8.79 -1.01
CA ALA A 381 11.73 7.48 -0.50
C ALA A 381 10.29 7.13 -0.90
N HIS A 382 9.44 8.11 -1.21
CA HIS A 382 8.09 7.88 -1.72
C HIS A 382 8.06 7.23 -3.11
N ARG A 383 9.11 7.34 -3.94
CA ARG A 383 9.10 6.93 -5.35
C ARG A 383 8.78 5.46 -5.59
N PHE A 384 8.99 4.59 -4.61
CA PHE A 384 8.66 3.17 -4.72
C PHE A 384 7.31 2.79 -4.07
N GLY A 385 6.49 3.78 -3.69
CA GLY A 385 5.18 3.58 -3.08
C GLY A 385 5.17 3.51 -1.56
N GLY A 386 4.11 2.88 -1.04
CA GLY A 386 3.74 2.86 0.37
C GLY A 386 3.05 4.14 0.84
N SER A 387 2.53 4.16 2.06
CA SER A 387 2.05 5.37 2.73
C SER A 387 3.13 5.99 3.62
N HIS A 388 2.89 7.19 4.16
CA HIS A 388 3.80 7.78 5.16
C HIS A 388 3.98 6.88 6.38
N ALA A 389 2.90 6.29 6.89
CA ALA A 389 2.95 5.37 8.03
C ALA A 389 3.80 4.12 7.74
N GLN A 390 3.69 3.54 6.54
CA GLN A 390 4.52 2.39 6.15
C GLN A 390 5.99 2.77 6.04
N ARG A 391 6.29 3.90 5.38
CA ARG A 391 7.66 4.39 5.17
C ARG A 391 8.33 4.93 6.44
N ASP A 392 7.60 5.22 7.52
CA ASP A 392 8.18 5.67 8.81
C ASP A 392 9.28 4.71 9.31
N VAL A 393 9.20 3.43 8.96
CA VAL A 393 10.24 2.43 9.27
C VAL A 393 11.63 2.80 8.75
N ILE A 394 11.72 3.56 7.65
CA ILE A 394 12.97 4.03 7.06
C ILE A 394 13.62 5.07 7.97
N ASP A 395 12.85 6.06 8.42
CA ASP A 395 13.33 7.08 9.36
C ASP A 395 13.62 6.49 10.74
N LEU A 396 12.81 5.53 11.21
CA LEU A 396 13.09 4.78 12.44
C LEU A 396 14.42 4.02 12.36
N THR A 397 14.68 3.34 11.24
CA THR A 397 15.94 2.62 11.01
C THR A 397 17.12 3.59 10.98
N LEU A 398 16.96 4.75 10.34
CA LEU A 398 18.01 5.77 10.30
C LEU A 398 18.31 6.37 11.68
N ILE A 399 17.27 6.74 12.44
CA ILE A 399 17.41 7.26 13.81
C ILE A 399 18.15 6.24 14.67
N GLU A 400 17.72 4.98 14.62
CA GLU A 400 18.32 3.91 15.41
C GLU A 400 19.77 3.64 14.98
N ALA A 401 20.06 3.63 13.68
CA ALA A 401 21.42 3.47 13.17
C ALA A 401 22.32 4.63 13.64
N ALA A 402 21.85 5.88 13.60
CA ALA A 402 22.61 7.03 14.06
C ALA A 402 22.88 6.98 15.58
N LEU A 403 21.90 6.52 16.37
CA LEU A 403 22.05 6.31 17.82
C LEU A 403 23.09 5.22 18.11
N ARG A 404 22.97 4.03 17.48
CA ARG A 404 23.87 2.89 17.70
C ARG A 404 25.29 3.13 17.16
N ALA A 405 25.44 3.91 16.09
CA ALA A 405 26.73 4.35 15.57
C ALA A 405 27.40 5.45 16.43
N GLY A 406 26.70 6.02 17.41
CA GLY A 406 27.22 7.13 18.22
C GLY A 406 27.39 8.44 17.45
N VAL A 407 26.73 8.62 16.30
CA VAL A 407 26.82 9.86 15.49
C VAL A 407 25.94 10.95 16.09
N ARG A 408 26.36 11.49 17.23
CA ARG A 408 25.61 12.39 18.12
C ARG A 408 24.91 13.54 17.41
N ALA A 409 25.63 14.30 16.59
CA ALA A 409 25.06 15.47 15.91
C ALA A 409 23.90 15.08 14.97
N LEU A 410 24.06 13.96 14.25
CA LEU A 410 23.02 13.44 13.37
C LEU A 410 21.85 12.89 14.17
N ALA A 411 22.10 12.09 15.22
CA ALA A 411 21.05 11.55 16.07
C ALA A 411 20.20 12.65 16.70
N ARG A 412 20.83 13.71 17.24
CA ARG A 412 20.10 14.88 17.78
C ARG A 412 19.28 15.60 16.71
N ALA A 413 19.83 15.79 15.51
CA ALA A 413 19.09 16.43 14.42
C ALA A 413 17.86 15.62 13.98
N LEU A 414 18.01 14.31 13.78
CA LEU A 414 16.93 13.43 13.34
C LEU A 414 15.84 13.26 14.41
N THR A 415 16.21 13.17 15.68
CA THR A 415 15.24 13.06 16.78
C THR A 415 14.49 14.37 17.01
N ALA A 416 15.13 15.52 16.82
CA ALA A 416 14.45 16.81 16.80
C ALA A 416 13.49 16.95 15.60
N GLU A 417 13.87 16.49 14.42
CA GLU A 417 13.00 16.43 13.24
C GLU A 417 11.76 15.57 13.51
N ARG A 418 11.95 14.38 14.10
CA ARG A 418 10.84 13.50 14.48
C ARG A 418 9.95 14.12 15.54
N GLN A 419 10.50 14.76 16.57
CA GLN A 419 9.73 15.44 17.61
C GLN A 419 8.90 16.59 17.04
N LEU A 420 9.39 17.30 16.02
CA LEU A 420 8.62 18.31 15.31
C LEU A 420 7.45 17.70 14.52
N ALA A 421 7.69 16.59 13.84
CA ALA A 421 6.67 15.90 13.04
C ALA A 421 5.63 15.16 13.88
N ARG A 422 6.05 14.60 15.02
CA ARG A 422 5.24 13.75 15.93
C ARG A 422 5.40 14.21 17.39
N PRO A 423 4.87 15.39 17.76
CA PRO A 423 5.16 16.03 19.05
C PRO A 423 4.60 15.30 20.27
N GLU A 424 3.43 14.68 20.14
CA GLU A 424 2.77 13.97 21.24
C GLU A 424 3.14 12.48 21.30
N SER A 425 4.01 12.00 20.41
CA SER A 425 4.44 10.60 20.37
C SER A 425 5.39 10.28 21.54
N PRO A 426 5.06 9.31 22.42
CA PRO A 426 5.98 8.84 23.45
C PRO A 426 7.29 8.26 22.89
N LEU A 427 7.23 7.65 21.70
CA LEU A 427 8.39 7.15 20.99
C LEU A 427 9.34 8.28 20.55
N SER A 428 8.82 9.40 20.04
CA SER A 428 9.63 10.60 19.74
C SER A 428 10.35 11.13 20.98
N ALA A 429 9.65 11.18 22.11
CA ALA A 429 10.24 11.59 23.38
C ALA A 429 11.32 10.61 23.86
N LEU A 430 11.12 9.30 23.67
CA LEU A 430 12.12 8.26 23.98
C LEU A 430 13.39 8.46 23.17
N PHE A 431 13.28 8.66 21.85
CA PHE A 431 14.46 8.90 21.02
C PHE A 431 15.20 10.18 21.39
N SER A 432 14.47 11.25 21.72
CA SER A 432 15.06 12.51 22.16
C SER A 432 15.89 12.33 23.44
N ARG A 433 15.39 11.56 24.42
CA ARG A 433 16.15 11.22 25.64
C ARG A 433 17.42 10.42 25.31
N ARG A 434 17.29 9.36 24.51
CA ARG A 434 18.44 8.53 24.09
C ARG A 434 19.52 9.35 23.36
N ALA A 435 19.13 10.31 22.52
CA ALA A 435 20.07 11.19 21.82
C ALA A 435 20.75 12.23 22.75
N ALA A 436 20.09 12.63 23.84
CA ALA A 436 20.66 13.51 24.85
C ALA A 436 21.73 12.78 25.68
N ASP A 437 21.52 11.50 25.98
CA ASP A 437 22.40 10.66 26.81
C ASP A 437 23.69 10.20 26.09
N LEU A 438 23.83 10.43 24.78
CA LEU A 438 25.08 10.21 24.06
C LEU A 438 26.15 11.19 24.59
N SER A 439 27.07 10.69 25.43
CA SER A 439 28.08 11.48 26.13
C SER A 439 29.04 12.25 25.20
N GLU A 440 29.60 13.34 25.72
CA GLU A 440 30.78 14.00 25.16
C GLU A 440 32.02 13.22 25.61
N ASN A 441 32.50 12.31 24.76
CA ASN A 441 33.86 11.80 24.91
C ASN A 441 34.85 12.70 24.18
#